data_AF-A0A852SU83-F1
#
_entry.id   AF-A0A852SU83-F1
#
_cell.length_a   1.000
_cell.length_b   1.000
_cell.length_c   1.000
_cell.angle_alpha   90.00
_cell.angle_beta   90.00
_cell.angle_gamma   90.00
#
_symmetry.space_group_name_H-M   'P 1'
#
loop_
_entity.id
_entity.type
_entity.pdbx_description
1 polymer ?
#
loop_
_entity_poly.entity_id
_entity_poly.type
_entity_poly.pdbx_seq_one_letter_code
_entity_poly.pdbx_strand_id
1 'polypeptide(L)'
;MGGRRWLSPATAHYVSLVVAFAWILVCAREQWFFFDEWDFLKLSSTDFLTPHLGHWSTVPMLVTAGLRELVGLGSYWPYLLTAVLVHLGIAHLLWRLLRRAGVTPWIAVLLAFAIALFGAGSENILWAFQFGFLGAVLLDLIAVLLVDRATRERYWRGFAPVVALTVASLMFSGTALPLIGGVAVVALRRVGLWRAALLVAPSAAVYLAWYLYAQSNPVYFMPPGPSGYPVLSLVGRMGGFAFRMLSGGLDGLTPVPFLGLILFLCLVVYATVRGPLLWQRAPLVLGLAASAVAFALLTAYSRFDFTTDTATSSRYIYLTTVLLMPLIGLLATELAALHRGVELAIVAALGLTTVYGGHVLLQTGQAQAGIEQDTRAKIYAVVDELAVHDVDISSRPDPVYAPSLTVGDLRALVAAGALTADQLHPSPTNGGQK
;
A
#
# COMPACT_ATOMS: atom_id res chain seq x y z
N MET A 1 23.55 14.70 39.30
CA MET A 1 22.14 14.94 38.89
C MET A 1 21.91 14.30 37.54
N GLY A 2 21.46 13.04 37.54
CA GLY A 2 21.17 12.28 36.30
C GLY A 2 19.81 12.69 35.75
N GLY A 3 19.80 13.66 34.84
CA GLY A 3 18.59 14.04 34.12
C GLY A 3 18.02 12.85 33.36
N ARG A 4 16.83 12.38 33.76
CA ARG A 4 16.05 11.41 32.97
C ARG A 4 15.98 11.94 31.53
N ARG A 5 16.54 11.21 30.56
CA ARG A 5 16.26 11.49 29.14
C ARG A 5 14.78 11.16 28.92
N TRP A 6 13.96 12.19 28.78
CA TRP A 6 12.51 12.09 28.90
C TRP A 6 11.81 11.25 27.80
N LEU A 7 12.46 10.92 26.67
CA LEU A 7 11.98 9.93 25.72
C LEU A 7 13.14 9.20 25.01
N SER A 8 13.09 7.87 24.96
CA SER A 8 13.97 7.08 24.09
C SER A 8 13.44 7.10 22.64
N PRO A 9 14.29 6.94 21.60
CA PRO A 9 13.82 6.85 20.22
C PRO A 9 12.82 5.72 19.98
N ALA A 10 12.95 4.61 20.69
CA ALA A 10 11.98 3.51 20.61
C ALA A 10 10.62 3.93 21.18
N THR A 11 10.61 4.57 22.35
CA THR A 11 9.39 5.14 22.95
C THR A 11 8.74 6.15 22.00
N ALA A 12 9.52 7.04 21.39
CA ALA A 12 9.04 8.02 20.43
C ALA A 12 8.39 7.36 19.20
N HIS A 13 8.96 6.27 18.67
CA HIS A 13 8.37 5.49 17.57
C HIS A 13 7.01 4.89 17.94
N TYR A 14 6.90 4.29 19.12
CA TYR A 14 5.61 3.71 19.54
C TYR A 14 4.55 4.79 19.77
N VAL A 15 4.94 5.93 20.35
CA VAL A 15 4.05 7.09 20.47
C VAL A 15 3.64 7.62 19.10
N SER A 16 4.56 7.71 18.12
CA SER A 16 4.22 8.18 16.78
C SER A 16 3.25 7.27 16.05
N LEU A 17 3.31 5.94 16.26
CA LEU A 17 2.31 5.01 15.73
C LEU A 17 0.92 5.23 16.34
N VAL A 18 0.83 5.48 17.65
CA VAL A 18 -0.45 5.78 18.32
C VAL A 18 -1.02 7.12 17.85
N VAL A 19 -0.17 8.13 17.70
CA VAL A 19 -0.57 9.45 17.17
C VAL A 19 -1.05 9.31 15.72
N ALA A 20 -0.31 8.59 14.88
CA ALA A 20 -0.71 8.35 13.49
C ALA A 20 -2.03 7.59 13.42
N PHE A 21 -2.21 6.54 14.23
CA PHE A 21 -3.48 5.81 14.33
C PHE A 21 -4.65 6.75 14.64
N ALA A 22 -4.56 7.51 15.72
CA ALA A 22 -5.61 8.44 16.12
C ALA A 22 -5.89 9.49 15.03
N TRP A 23 -4.85 10.03 14.39
CA TRP A 23 -5.00 11.01 13.32
C TRP A 23 -5.68 10.42 12.08
N ILE A 24 -5.30 9.20 11.66
CA ILE A 24 -5.93 8.51 10.52
C ILE A 24 -7.42 8.30 10.80
N LEU A 25 -7.80 7.90 12.02
CA LEU A 25 -9.22 7.78 12.38
C LEU A 25 -9.95 9.14 12.28
N VAL A 26 -9.31 10.24 12.69
CA VAL A 26 -9.90 11.58 12.52
C VAL A 26 -10.12 11.91 11.04
N CYS A 27 -9.15 11.59 10.18
CA CYS A 27 -9.25 11.82 8.73
C CYS A 27 -10.34 10.98 8.07
N ALA A 28 -10.60 9.78 8.58
CA ALA A 28 -11.48 8.79 7.98
C ALA A 28 -12.91 8.75 8.57
N ARG A 29 -13.22 9.60 9.55
CA ARG A 29 -14.42 9.48 10.39
C ARG A 29 -15.77 9.48 9.66
N GLU A 30 -15.81 10.05 8.46
CA GLU A 30 -16.99 10.20 7.62
C GLU A 30 -16.89 9.37 6.33
N GLN A 31 -15.96 8.42 6.26
CA GLN A 31 -15.79 7.59 5.07
C GLN A 31 -16.78 6.44 4.97
N TRP A 32 -16.99 5.98 3.74
CA TRP A 32 -17.76 4.77 3.45
C TRP A 32 -17.20 3.93 2.29
N PHE A 33 -17.94 2.89 1.91
CA PHE A 33 -17.54 1.96 0.86
C PHE A 33 -17.48 2.64 -0.49
N PHE A 34 -16.43 2.33 -1.24
CA PHE A 34 -16.06 3.02 -2.46
C PHE A 34 -15.56 2.05 -3.52
N PHE A 35 -16.04 2.23 -4.75
CA PHE A 35 -15.44 1.71 -5.98
C PHE A 35 -15.22 0.18 -5.94
N ASP A 36 -13.97 -0.28 -6.08
CA ASP A 36 -13.59 -1.70 -6.17
C ASP A 36 -14.04 -2.54 -4.96
N GLU A 37 -14.34 -1.92 -3.81
CA GLU A 37 -14.85 -2.66 -2.63
C GLU A 37 -16.13 -3.42 -2.94
N TRP A 38 -16.99 -2.84 -3.79
CA TRP A 38 -18.25 -3.46 -4.16
C TRP A 38 -18.07 -4.80 -4.88
N ASP A 39 -16.94 -5.05 -5.52
CA ASP A 39 -16.67 -6.34 -6.17
C ASP A 39 -16.41 -7.47 -5.16
N PHE A 40 -15.98 -7.15 -3.95
CA PHE A 40 -15.75 -8.13 -2.87
C PHE A 40 -16.92 -8.16 -1.88
N LEU A 41 -17.70 -7.09 -1.77
CA LEU A 41 -18.85 -7.00 -0.87
C LEU A 41 -20.10 -7.70 -1.40
N LYS A 42 -20.24 -7.91 -2.72
CA LYS A 42 -21.39 -8.66 -3.28
C LYS A 42 -21.37 -10.14 -2.87
N LEU A 43 -22.57 -10.71 -2.73
CA LEU A 43 -22.75 -12.14 -2.43
C LEU A 43 -22.42 -13.06 -3.61
N SER A 44 -22.44 -12.53 -4.84
CA SER A 44 -22.11 -13.25 -6.08
C SER A 44 -20.61 -13.52 -6.25
N SER A 45 -19.76 -12.95 -5.40
CA SER A 45 -18.29 -13.08 -5.47
C SER A 45 -17.81 -14.38 -4.82
N THR A 46 -17.94 -15.51 -5.52
CA THR A 46 -17.64 -16.85 -4.96
C THR A 46 -16.36 -17.50 -5.48
N ASP A 47 -15.79 -16.99 -6.58
CA ASP A 47 -14.56 -17.52 -7.16
C ASP A 47 -13.33 -16.72 -6.71
N PHE A 48 -12.65 -17.21 -5.68
CA PHE A 48 -11.50 -16.56 -5.06
C PHE A 48 -10.21 -16.56 -5.91
N LEU A 49 -10.17 -17.31 -7.02
CA LEU A 49 -9.03 -17.34 -7.93
C LEU A 49 -9.21 -16.41 -9.14
N THR A 50 -10.42 -15.88 -9.35
CA THR A 50 -10.69 -14.90 -10.39
C THR A 50 -9.78 -13.68 -10.22
N PRO A 51 -9.06 -13.24 -11.28
CA PRO A 51 -8.28 -12.01 -11.22
C PRO A 51 -9.18 -10.80 -11.02
N HIS A 52 -8.87 -10.00 -10.00
CA HIS A 52 -9.44 -8.67 -9.85
C HIS A 52 -8.42 -7.64 -10.34
N LEU A 53 -8.72 -6.97 -11.46
CA LEU A 53 -7.81 -6.00 -12.11
C LEU A 53 -6.40 -6.56 -12.42
N GLY A 54 -6.31 -7.86 -12.71
CA GLY A 54 -5.04 -8.56 -12.95
C GLY A 54 -4.31 -9.01 -11.69
N HIS A 55 -4.96 -8.99 -10.52
CA HIS A 55 -4.38 -9.42 -9.25
C HIS A 55 -5.06 -10.68 -8.71
N TRP A 56 -4.26 -11.58 -8.14
CA TRP A 56 -4.74 -12.65 -7.28
C TRP A 56 -5.08 -12.07 -5.90
N SER A 57 -6.36 -12.12 -5.53
CA SER A 57 -6.89 -11.39 -4.37
C SER A 57 -7.68 -12.29 -3.40
N THR A 58 -7.33 -13.57 -3.29
CA THR A 58 -8.05 -14.53 -2.42
C THR A 58 -8.13 -14.05 -0.98
N VAL A 59 -7.02 -13.59 -0.38
CA VAL A 59 -7.03 -13.16 1.03
C VAL A 59 -7.90 -11.91 1.18
N PRO A 60 -7.78 -10.89 0.31
CA PRO A 60 -8.66 -9.76 0.35
C PRO A 60 -10.16 -10.08 0.30
N MET A 61 -10.53 -10.94 -0.64
CA MET A 61 -11.91 -11.39 -0.82
C MET A 61 -12.45 -12.11 0.42
N LEU A 62 -11.67 -13.04 0.99
CA LEU A 62 -12.09 -13.81 2.17
C LEU A 62 -12.26 -12.94 3.41
N VAL A 63 -11.34 -11.99 3.64
CA VAL A 63 -11.43 -11.08 4.80
C VAL A 63 -12.61 -10.12 4.64
N THR A 64 -12.81 -9.54 3.45
CA THR A 64 -13.95 -8.64 3.20
C THR A 64 -15.28 -9.38 3.31
N ALA A 65 -15.39 -10.59 2.76
CA ALA A 65 -16.57 -11.44 2.91
C ALA A 65 -16.81 -11.79 4.38
N GLY A 66 -15.78 -12.22 5.12
CA GLY A 66 -15.88 -12.52 6.54
C GLY A 66 -16.35 -11.31 7.38
N LEU A 67 -15.82 -10.12 7.11
CA LEU A 67 -16.29 -8.90 7.78
C LEU A 67 -17.76 -8.61 7.44
N ARG A 68 -18.17 -8.75 6.18
CA ARG A 68 -19.57 -8.58 5.77
C ARG A 68 -20.51 -9.52 6.53
N GLU A 69 -20.17 -10.79 6.64
CA GLU A 69 -21.00 -11.75 7.37
C GLU A 69 -21.04 -11.47 8.89
N LEU A 70 -19.96 -10.93 9.47
CA LEU A 70 -19.84 -10.71 10.92
C LEU A 70 -20.45 -9.39 11.40
N VAL A 71 -20.28 -8.31 10.63
CA VAL A 71 -20.65 -6.94 11.05
C VAL A 71 -21.56 -6.21 10.07
N GLY A 72 -21.80 -6.76 8.88
CA GLY A 72 -22.59 -6.13 7.83
C GLY A 72 -21.97 -4.83 7.29
N LEU A 73 -22.78 -4.03 6.60
CA LEU A 73 -22.37 -2.79 5.93
C LEU A 73 -22.74 -1.51 6.70
N GLY A 74 -23.24 -1.65 7.93
CA GLY A 74 -23.66 -0.52 8.76
C GLY A 74 -22.50 0.31 9.33
N SER A 75 -21.28 -0.23 9.31
CA SER A 75 -20.09 0.46 9.77
C SER A 75 -18.90 0.19 8.86
N TYR A 76 -18.22 1.26 8.44
CA TYR A 76 -17.01 1.16 7.63
C TYR A 76 -15.75 0.86 8.47
N TRP A 77 -15.79 1.16 9.78
CA TRP A 77 -14.63 1.06 10.66
C TRP A 77 -13.95 -0.32 10.67
N PRO A 78 -14.67 -1.45 10.75
CA PRO A 78 -14.03 -2.77 10.78
C PRO A 78 -13.21 -3.07 9.52
N TYR A 79 -13.69 -2.60 8.36
CA TYR A 79 -13.01 -2.73 7.07
C TYR A 79 -11.79 -1.83 7.02
N LEU A 80 -11.97 -0.54 7.31
CA LEU A 80 -10.88 0.43 7.28
C LEU A 80 -9.75 0.07 8.24
N LEU A 81 -10.07 -0.44 9.44
CA LEU A 81 -9.06 -0.87 10.41
C LEU A 81 -8.11 -1.93 9.85
N THR A 82 -8.53 -2.76 8.88
CA THR A 82 -7.61 -3.70 8.23
C THR A 82 -6.48 -2.96 7.49
N ALA A 83 -6.82 -1.98 6.65
CA ALA A 83 -5.84 -1.17 5.93
C ALA A 83 -4.97 -0.35 6.90
N VAL A 84 -5.58 0.30 7.91
CA VAL A 84 -4.86 1.15 8.88
C VAL A 84 -3.86 0.34 9.70
N LEU A 85 -4.25 -0.84 10.21
CA LEU A 85 -3.36 -1.67 11.02
C LEU A 85 -2.20 -2.23 10.20
N VAL A 86 -2.46 -2.66 8.96
CA VAL A 86 -1.41 -3.14 8.04
C VAL A 86 -0.47 -1.98 7.68
N HIS A 87 -0.99 -0.78 7.42
CA HIS A 87 -0.21 0.43 7.16
C HIS A 87 0.73 0.77 8.32
N LEU A 88 0.22 0.80 9.56
CA LEU A 88 1.05 1.03 10.75
C LEU A 88 2.07 -0.10 10.98
N GLY A 89 1.71 -1.33 10.61
CA GLY A 89 2.64 -2.45 10.53
C GLY A 89 3.79 -2.18 9.56
N ILE A 90 3.51 -1.68 8.37
CA ILE A 90 4.52 -1.26 7.38
C ILE A 90 5.40 -0.14 7.94
N ALA A 91 4.82 0.89 8.56
CA ALA A 91 5.59 1.96 9.21
C ALA A 91 6.51 1.41 10.32
N HIS A 92 6.04 0.44 11.11
CA HIS A 92 6.87 -0.24 12.10
C HIS A 92 8.01 -1.05 11.47
N LEU A 93 7.71 -1.85 10.44
CA LEU A 93 8.73 -2.63 9.74
C LEU A 93 9.76 -1.74 9.04
N LEU A 94 9.31 -0.61 8.48
CA LEU A 94 10.19 0.38 7.91
C LEU A 94 11.15 0.95 8.96
N TRP A 95 10.67 1.32 10.15
CA TRP A 95 11.55 1.71 11.25
C TRP A 95 12.57 0.61 11.57
N ARG A 96 12.16 -0.66 11.65
CA ARG A 96 13.09 -1.79 11.86
C ARG A 96 14.13 -1.89 10.74
N LEU A 97 13.73 -1.75 9.48
CA LEU A 97 14.59 -1.78 8.30
C LEU A 97 15.59 -0.62 8.30
N LEU A 98 15.14 0.60 8.63
CA LEU A 98 15.98 1.80 8.76
C LEU A 98 17.04 1.60 9.84
N ARG A 99 16.63 1.17 11.04
CA ARG A 99 17.55 0.88 12.16
C ARG A 99 18.57 -0.19 11.79
N ARG A 100 18.15 -1.17 11.00
CA ARG A 100 19.00 -2.25 10.53
C ARG A 100 19.96 -1.85 9.41
N ALA A 101 19.55 -0.93 8.54
CA ALA A 101 20.42 -0.34 7.52
C ALA A 101 21.55 0.50 8.13
N GLY A 102 21.39 0.97 9.38
CA GLY A 102 22.34 1.83 10.07
C GLY A 102 21.90 3.29 10.18
N VAL A 103 20.64 3.59 9.88
CA VAL A 103 20.06 4.94 10.03
C VAL A 103 20.04 5.35 11.50
N THR A 104 20.41 6.60 11.78
CA THR A 104 20.41 7.12 13.15
C THR A 104 19.02 7.03 13.79
N PRO A 105 18.91 6.84 15.13
CA PRO A 105 17.65 6.49 15.76
C PRO A 105 16.53 7.51 15.51
N TRP A 106 16.83 8.80 15.60
CA TRP A 106 15.84 9.87 15.45
C TRP A 106 15.41 10.09 14.00
N ILE A 107 16.34 10.01 13.03
CA ILE A 107 15.99 10.05 11.61
C ILE A 107 15.09 8.85 11.26
N ALA A 108 15.37 7.67 11.80
CA ALA A 108 14.53 6.49 11.57
C ALA A 108 13.10 6.67 12.12
N VAL A 109 12.94 7.29 13.30
CA VAL A 109 11.61 7.61 13.87
C VAL A 109 10.86 8.59 12.95
N LEU A 110 11.52 9.68 12.56
CA LEU A 110 10.89 10.73 11.75
C LEU A 110 10.50 10.23 10.37
N LEU A 111 11.32 9.41 9.71
CA LEU A 111 10.98 8.82 8.41
C LEU A 111 9.80 7.83 8.52
N ALA A 112 9.79 6.99 9.56
CA ALA A 112 8.69 6.07 9.78
C ALA A 112 7.39 6.83 10.09
N PHE A 113 7.46 7.93 10.84
CA PHE A 113 6.31 8.76 11.15
C PHE A 113 5.81 9.55 9.93
N ALA A 114 6.72 10.06 9.10
CA ALA A 114 6.39 10.68 7.82
C ALA A 114 5.63 9.72 6.91
N ILE A 115 6.03 8.44 6.86
CA ILE A 115 5.28 7.40 6.13
C ILE A 115 3.92 7.12 6.77
N ALA A 116 3.86 7.04 8.10
CA ALA A 116 2.61 6.79 8.82
C ALA A 116 1.56 7.90 8.59
N LEU A 117 2.00 9.09 8.17
CA LEU A 117 1.15 10.23 7.82
C LEU A 117 1.34 10.66 6.36
N PHE A 118 1.69 9.74 5.45
CA PHE A 118 2.00 10.09 4.07
C PHE A 118 0.74 10.41 3.25
N GLY A 119 0.27 11.66 3.35
CA GLY A 119 -0.97 12.12 2.71
C GLY A 119 -1.03 11.98 1.20
N ALA A 120 0.09 12.10 0.48
CA ALA A 120 0.11 11.88 -0.97
C ALA A 120 -0.17 10.41 -1.36
N GLY A 121 0.02 9.47 -0.42
CA GLY A 121 -0.34 8.07 -0.56
C GLY A 121 -1.65 7.71 0.12
N SER A 122 -2.57 8.67 0.31
CA SER A 122 -3.79 8.52 1.12
C SER A 122 -4.70 7.38 0.67
N GLU A 123 -4.77 7.04 -0.62
CA GLU A 123 -5.56 5.88 -1.09
C GLU A 123 -5.17 4.62 -0.29
N ASN A 124 -3.87 4.38 -0.09
CA ASN A 124 -3.42 3.18 0.63
C ASN A 124 -3.74 3.23 2.13
N ILE A 125 -4.05 4.40 2.69
CA ILE A 125 -4.26 4.60 4.13
C ILE A 125 -5.76 4.67 4.47
N LEU A 126 -6.53 5.36 3.64
CA LEU A 126 -7.93 5.74 3.88
C LEU A 126 -8.95 4.90 3.11
N TRP A 127 -8.51 4.08 2.16
CA TRP A 127 -9.40 3.20 1.41
C TRP A 127 -9.18 1.75 1.84
N ALA A 128 -10.19 1.15 2.48
CA ALA A 128 -10.06 -0.16 3.09
C ALA A 128 -9.66 -1.24 2.07
N PHE A 129 -10.11 -1.13 0.82
CA PHE A 129 -9.71 -2.00 -0.28
C PHE A 129 -8.19 -2.18 -0.43
N GLN A 130 -7.43 -1.12 -0.13
CA GLN A 130 -5.98 -1.13 -0.29
C GLN A 130 -5.26 -2.00 0.75
N PHE A 131 -5.96 -2.62 1.70
CA PHE A 131 -5.36 -3.69 2.50
C PHE A 131 -4.86 -4.86 1.63
N GLY A 132 -5.42 -5.05 0.43
CA GLY A 132 -4.88 -5.95 -0.59
C GLY A 132 -3.45 -5.57 -0.99
N PHE A 133 -3.25 -4.34 -1.46
CA PHE A 133 -1.90 -3.85 -1.80
C PHE A 133 -0.96 -3.87 -0.59
N LEU A 134 -1.42 -3.36 0.55
CA LEU A 134 -0.58 -3.24 1.74
C LEU A 134 -0.23 -4.59 2.37
N GLY A 135 -1.12 -5.58 2.34
CA GLY A 135 -0.88 -6.90 2.91
C GLY A 135 0.27 -7.62 2.20
N ALA A 136 0.30 -7.56 0.87
CA ALA A 136 1.43 -8.07 0.07
C ALA A 136 2.76 -7.43 0.52
N VAL A 137 2.77 -6.10 0.63
CA VAL A 137 3.95 -5.33 1.04
C VAL A 137 4.41 -5.69 2.45
N LEU A 138 3.48 -5.74 3.41
CA LEU A 138 3.78 -6.08 4.81
C LEU A 138 4.49 -7.44 4.90
N LEU A 139 3.94 -8.47 4.26
CA LEU A 139 4.48 -9.83 4.32
C LEU A 139 5.87 -9.93 3.68
N ASP A 140 6.08 -9.27 2.54
CA ASP A 140 7.39 -9.30 1.89
C ASP A 140 8.44 -8.43 2.62
N LEU A 141 8.05 -7.35 3.30
CA LEU A 141 8.98 -6.62 4.19
C LEU A 141 9.41 -7.48 5.38
N ILE A 142 8.53 -8.33 5.93
CA ILE A 142 8.90 -9.35 6.93
C ILE A 142 9.89 -10.34 6.31
N ALA A 143 9.62 -10.84 5.10
CA ALA A 143 10.50 -11.74 4.39
C ALA A 143 11.90 -11.14 4.17
N VAL A 144 12.00 -9.87 3.76
CA VAL A 144 13.28 -9.15 3.62
C VAL A 144 14.03 -9.10 4.95
N LEU A 145 13.36 -8.81 6.07
CA LEU A 145 14.00 -8.80 7.40
C LEU A 145 14.53 -10.17 7.82
N LEU A 146 13.81 -11.24 7.50
CA LEU A 146 14.25 -12.62 7.78
C LEU A 146 15.45 -12.99 6.91
N VAL A 147 15.38 -12.74 5.60
CA VAL A 147 16.44 -13.06 4.65
C VAL A 147 17.70 -12.24 4.91
N ASP A 148 17.59 -11.00 5.35
CA ASP A 148 18.78 -10.21 5.67
C ASP A 148 19.57 -10.80 6.86
N ARG A 149 18.96 -11.65 7.72
CA ARG A 149 19.67 -12.39 8.79
C ARG A 149 20.19 -13.75 8.33
N ALA A 150 19.85 -14.18 7.11
CA ALA A 150 20.18 -15.50 6.66
C ALA A 150 21.69 -15.66 6.51
N THR A 151 22.18 -16.82 6.94
CA THR A 151 23.52 -17.31 6.66
C THR A 151 23.41 -18.64 5.94
N ARG A 152 24.47 -19.05 5.22
CA ARG A 152 24.46 -20.33 4.52
C ARG A 152 24.18 -21.52 5.44
N GLU A 153 24.68 -21.47 6.67
CA GLU A 153 24.49 -22.50 7.71
C GLU A 153 23.06 -22.57 8.23
N ARG A 154 22.39 -21.41 8.37
CA ARG A 154 21.03 -21.32 8.93
C ARG A 154 19.95 -21.21 7.87
N TYR A 155 20.30 -21.39 6.59
CA TYR A 155 19.41 -21.21 5.45
C TYR A 155 18.09 -21.94 5.61
N TRP A 156 18.14 -23.24 5.94
CA TRP A 156 16.95 -24.08 6.06
C TRP A 156 16.01 -23.69 7.22
N ARG A 157 16.52 -23.02 8.26
CA ARG A 157 15.67 -22.51 9.35
C ARG A 157 14.78 -21.36 8.90
N GLY A 158 15.26 -20.55 7.95
CA GLY A 158 14.52 -19.43 7.38
C GLY A 158 13.72 -19.78 6.13
N PHE A 159 13.97 -20.94 5.52
CA PHE A 159 13.38 -21.32 4.23
C PHE A 159 11.85 -21.36 4.27
N ALA A 160 11.29 -22.23 5.12
CA ALA A 160 9.84 -22.41 5.22
C ALA A 160 9.08 -21.12 5.57
N PRO A 161 9.47 -20.31 6.59
CA PRO A 161 8.73 -19.09 6.90
C PRO A 161 8.84 -18.04 5.79
N VAL A 162 9.99 -17.90 5.12
CA VAL A 162 10.12 -16.96 4.00
C VAL A 162 9.23 -17.39 2.83
N VAL A 163 9.27 -18.67 2.44
CA VAL A 163 8.41 -19.21 1.38
C VAL A 163 6.93 -19.03 1.72
N ALA A 164 6.53 -19.32 2.95
CA ALA A 164 5.14 -19.15 3.38
C ALA A 164 4.70 -17.68 3.27
N LEU A 165 5.54 -16.73 3.71
CA LEU A 165 5.25 -15.30 3.60
C LEU A 165 5.15 -14.84 2.15
N THR A 166 6.09 -15.24 1.28
CA THR A 166 6.13 -14.81 -0.13
C THR A 166 5.08 -15.52 -0.99
N VAL A 167 4.60 -16.71 -0.60
CA VAL A 167 3.43 -17.33 -1.24
C VAL A 167 2.15 -16.66 -0.77
N ALA A 168 2.02 -16.39 0.53
CA ALA A 168 0.86 -15.70 1.07
C ALA A 168 0.72 -14.27 0.51
N SER A 169 1.83 -13.53 0.30
CA SER A 169 1.80 -12.19 -0.28
C SER A 169 1.23 -12.16 -1.70
N LEU A 170 1.44 -13.21 -2.50
CA LEU A 170 0.85 -13.34 -3.84
C LEU A 170 -0.68 -13.41 -3.82
N MET A 171 -1.28 -13.94 -2.75
CA MET A 171 -2.73 -14.04 -2.60
C MET A 171 -3.42 -12.72 -2.26
N PHE A 172 -2.63 -11.66 -2.06
CA PHE A 172 -3.09 -10.31 -1.78
C PHE A 172 -3.08 -9.43 -3.03
N SER A 173 -1.97 -9.42 -3.77
CA SER A 173 -1.79 -8.56 -4.93
C SER A 173 -0.55 -8.93 -5.75
N GLY A 174 -0.57 -8.62 -7.05
CA GLY A 174 0.61 -8.69 -7.92
C GLY A 174 1.75 -7.73 -7.52
N THR A 175 1.50 -6.79 -6.60
CA THR A 175 2.55 -5.95 -6.00
C THR A 175 3.58 -6.71 -5.18
N ALA A 176 3.29 -7.96 -4.79
CA ALA A 176 4.27 -8.85 -4.19
C ALA A 176 5.46 -9.15 -5.13
N LEU A 177 5.24 -9.23 -6.45
CA LEU A 177 6.27 -9.65 -7.41
C LEU A 177 7.57 -8.82 -7.34
N PRO A 178 7.53 -7.46 -7.39
CA PRO A 178 8.72 -6.63 -7.17
C PRO A 178 9.42 -6.88 -5.84
N LEU A 179 8.67 -7.10 -4.76
CA LEU A 179 9.24 -7.27 -3.43
C LEU A 179 9.85 -8.67 -3.27
N ILE A 180 9.25 -9.72 -3.81
CA ILE A 180 9.84 -11.05 -3.94
C ILE A 180 11.15 -10.97 -4.75
N GLY A 181 11.20 -10.16 -5.81
CA GLY A 181 12.44 -9.82 -6.50
C GLY A 181 13.49 -9.18 -5.58
N GLY A 182 13.07 -8.24 -4.72
CA GLY A 182 13.93 -7.65 -3.69
C GLY A 182 14.42 -8.68 -2.68
N VAL A 183 13.56 -9.59 -2.21
CA VAL A 183 13.92 -10.72 -1.35
C VAL A 183 15.00 -11.58 -2.03
N ALA A 184 14.87 -11.86 -3.33
CA ALA A 184 15.87 -12.59 -4.11
C ALA A 184 17.21 -11.82 -4.18
N VAL A 185 17.19 -10.50 -4.36
CA VAL A 185 18.40 -9.65 -4.36
C VAL A 185 19.11 -9.71 -3.01
N VAL A 186 18.39 -9.61 -1.90
CA VAL A 186 18.98 -9.74 -0.56
C VAL A 186 19.52 -11.15 -0.34
N ALA A 187 18.77 -12.19 -0.72
CA ALA A 187 19.17 -13.58 -0.60
C ALA A 187 20.43 -13.88 -1.44
N LEU A 188 20.54 -13.31 -2.65
CA LEU A 188 21.70 -13.46 -3.52
C LEU A 188 22.98 -13.06 -2.78
N ARG A 189 22.94 -11.93 -2.05
CA ARG A 189 24.07 -11.47 -1.24
C ARG A 189 24.34 -12.36 -0.04
N ARG A 190 23.29 -12.78 0.67
CA ARG A 190 23.37 -13.43 1.99
C ARG A 190 23.69 -14.92 1.90
N VAL A 191 23.13 -15.62 0.92
CA VAL A 191 23.20 -17.09 0.82
C VAL A 191 23.71 -17.60 -0.53
N GLY A 192 23.84 -16.72 -1.53
CA GLY A 192 24.35 -17.02 -2.87
C GLY A 192 23.25 -17.37 -3.87
N LEU A 193 23.59 -17.36 -5.17
CA LEU A 193 22.64 -17.46 -6.28
C LEU A 193 21.71 -18.66 -6.19
N TRP A 194 22.25 -19.88 -6.06
CA TRP A 194 21.44 -21.10 -6.07
C TRP A 194 20.43 -21.16 -4.92
N ARG A 195 20.84 -20.73 -3.72
CA ARG A 195 19.95 -20.68 -2.55
C ARG A 195 18.94 -19.55 -2.67
N ALA A 196 19.32 -18.40 -3.24
CA ALA A 196 18.37 -17.33 -3.52
C ALA A 196 17.30 -17.76 -4.52
N ALA A 197 17.70 -18.42 -5.61
CA ALA A 197 16.78 -18.97 -6.60
C ALA A 197 15.84 -20.01 -5.97
N LEU A 198 16.38 -20.97 -5.22
CA LEU A 198 15.58 -21.98 -4.53
C LEU A 198 14.58 -21.37 -3.53
N LEU A 199 14.95 -20.27 -2.88
CA LEU A 199 14.10 -19.58 -1.90
C LEU A 199 12.85 -18.95 -2.53
N VAL A 200 12.96 -18.39 -3.72
CA VAL A 200 11.83 -17.70 -4.40
C VAL A 200 11.15 -18.58 -5.46
N ALA A 201 11.76 -19.70 -5.85
CA ALA A 201 11.20 -20.63 -6.83
C ALA A 201 9.78 -21.12 -6.50
N PRO A 202 9.43 -21.47 -5.23
CA PRO A 202 8.06 -21.86 -4.90
C PRO A 202 7.03 -20.75 -5.20
N SER A 203 7.31 -19.52 -4.79
CA SER A 203 6.42 -18.37 -5.08
C SER A 203 6.30 -18.12 -6.57
N ALA A 204 7.41 -18.19 -7.32
CA ALA A 204 7.38 -18.04 -8.77
C ALA A 204 6.54 -19.14 -9.45
N ALA A 205 6.68 -20.39 -9.02
CA ALA A 205 5.91 -21.51 -9.55
C ALA A 205 4.41 -21.39 -9.25
N VAL A 206 4.05 -21.01 -8.02
CA VAL A 206 2.65 -20.81 -7.62
C VAL A 206 2.03 -19.66 -8.40
N TYR A 207 2.71 -18.51 -8.51
CA TYR A 207 2.21 -17.38 -9.28
C TYR A 207 2.05 -17.73 -10.75
N LEU A 208 3.03 -18.42 -11.34
CA LEU A 208 2.96 -18.85 -12.74
C LEU A 208 1.78 -19.80 -12.97
N ALA A 209 1.54 -20.75 -12.06
CA ALA A 209 0.39 -21.65 -12.14
C ALA A 209 -0.93 -20.87 -12.08
N TRP A 210 -1.07 -19.93 -11.14
CA TRP A 210 -2.25 -19.07 -11.06
C TRP A 210 -2.42 -18.20 -12.31
N TYR A 211 -1.34 -17.61 -12.81
CA TYR A 211 -1.37 -16.74 -14.00
C TYR A 211 -1.79 -17.53 -15.25
N LEU A 212 -1.25 -18.73 -15.46
CA LEU A 212 -1.63 -19.59 -16.57
C LEU A 212 -3.08 -20.06 -16.48
N TYR A 213 -3.53 -20.41 -15.27
CA TYR A 213 -4.93 -20.70 -15.02
C TYR A 213 -5.81 -19.50 -15.35
N ALA A 214 -5.46 -18.31 -14.85
CA ALA A 214 -6.20 -17.09 -15.11
C ALA A 214 -6.28 -16.78 -16.62
N GLN A 215 -5.17 -16.92 -17.32
CA GLN A 215 -5.08 -16.67 -18.76
C GLN A 215 -5.85 -17.70 -19.59
N SER A 216 -5.95 -18.95 -19.13
CA SER A 216 -6.68 -20.01 -19.86
C SER A 216 -8.19 -19.86 -19.80
N ASN A 217 -8.71 -19.02 -18.90
CA ASN A 217 -10.14 -18.82 -18.71
C ASN A 217 -10.63 -17.58 -19.48
N PRO A 218 -11.45 -17.75 -20.54
CA PRO A 218 -11.83 -16.65 -21.44
C PRO A 218 -12.75 -15.59 -20.80
N VAL A 219 -13.34 -15.91 -19.65
CA VAL A 219 -14.22 -15.00 -18.90
C VAL A 219 -13.41 -14.03 -18.03
N TYR A 220 -12.18 -14.39 -17.68
CA TYR A 220 -11.36 -13.56 -16.81
C TYR A 220 -10.70 -12.43 -17.58
N PHE A 221 -10.78 -11.22 -17.03
CA PHE A 221 -10.07 -10.08 -17.55
C PHE A 221 -8.61 -10.08 -17.05
N MET A 222 -7.68 -10.18 -17.99
CA MET A 222 -6.25 -9.95 -17.76
C MET A 222 -5.81 -8.72 -18.56
N PRO A 223 -5.13 -7.75 -17.95
CA PRO A 223 -4.65 -6.57 -18.67
C PRO A 223 -3.78 -6.99 -19.86
N PRO A 224 -4.07 -6.49 -21.08
CA PRO A 224 -3.25 -6.82 -22.24
C PRO A 224 -1.86 -6.22 -22.07
N GLY A 225 -0.84 -6.96 -22.49
CA GLY A 225 0.51 -6.44 -22.61
C GLY A 225 0.66 -5.51 -23.82
N PRO A 226 1.67 -4.63 -23.84
CA PRO A 226 2.01 -3.84 -25.01
C PRO A 226 2.28 -4.75 -26.21
N SER A 227 1.44 -4.65 -27.23
CA SER A 227 1.56 -5.42 -28.48
C SER A 227 1.65 -4.46 -29.68
N GLY A 228 2.45 -4.82 -30.69
CA GLY A 228 2.59 -4.02 -31.92
C GLY A 228 3.49 -2.77 -31.83
N TYR A 229 4.16 -2.52 -30.70
CA TYR A 229 5.04 -1.37 -30.52
C TYR A 229 6.52 -1.69 -30.83
N PRO A 230 7.27 -0.77 -31.47
CA PRO A 230 8.72 -0.88 -31.60
C PRO A 230 9.41 -0.93 -30.22
N VAL A 231 10.45 -1.75 -30.07
CA VAL A 231 11.19 -1.94 -28.80
C VAL A 231 11.67 -0.61 -28.20
N LEU A 232 12.19 0.30 -29.02
CA LEU A 232 12.68 1.60 -28.52
C LEU A 232 11.55 2.44 -27.91
N SER A 233 10.35 2.39 -28.49
CA SER A 233 9.18 3.10 -27.95
C SER A 233 8.68 2.50 -26.64
N LEU A 234 8.75 1.17 -26.52
CA LEU A 234 8.43 0.44 -25.30
C LEU A 234 9.37 0.85 -24.17
N VAL A 235 10.69 0.81 -24.42
CA VAL A 235 11.73 1.21 -23.46
C VAL A 235 11.56 2.67 -23.04
N GLY A 236 11.37 3.58 -24.00
CA GLY A 236 11.21 5.01 -23.71
C GLY A 236 9.97 5.31 -22.86
N ARG A 237 8.81 4.74 -23.20
CA ARG A 237 7.55 4.96 -22.47
C ARG A 237 7.59 4.34 -21.07
N MET A 238 8.03 3.09 -20.96
CA MET A 238 8.16 2.43 -19.65
C MET A 238 9.17 3.14 -18.76
N GLY A 239 10.30 3.57 -19.32
CA GLY A 239 11.32 4.35 -18.62
C GLY A 239 10.77 5.69 -18.13
N GLY A 240 10.05 6.43 -18.99
CA GLY A 240 9.42 7.69 -18.63
C GLY A 240 8.36 7.54 -17.54
N PHE A 241 7.51 6.52 -17.63
CA PHE A 241 6.51 6.20 -16.61
C PHE A 241 7.16 5.85 -15.28
N ALA A 242 8.18 4.97 -15.29
CA ALA A 242 8.88 4.57 -14.09
C ALA A 242 9.63 5.75 -13.43
N PHE A 243 10.29 6.58 -14.23
CA PHE A 243 10.93 7.81 -13.77
C PHE A 243 9.92 8.76 -13.11
N ARG A 244 8.75 8.97 -13.73
CA ARG A 244 7.71 9.85 -13.21
C ARG A 244 7.13 9.31 -11.91
N MET A 245 6.93 8.00 -11.78
CA MET A 245 6.45 7.37 -10.54
C MET A 245 7.46 7.51 -9.39
N LEU A 246 8.75 7.22 -9.66
CA LEU A 246 9.80 7.27 -8.64
C LEU A 246 10.07 8.70 -8.16
N SER A 247 10.16 9.66 -9.08
CA SER A 247 10.31 11.09 -8.73
C SER A 247 9.05 11.68 -8.10
N GLY A 248 7.87 11.35 -8.64
CA GLY A 248 6.58 11.82 -8.13
C GLY A 248 6.26 11.35 -6.71
N GLY A 249 6.71 10.15 -6.31
CA GLY A 249 6.55 9.73 -4.92
C GLY A 249 7.36 10.55 -3.94
N LEU A 250 8.56 10.98 -4.34
CA LEU A 250 9.35 11.89 -3.52
C LEU A 250 8.81 13.32 -3.55
N ASP A 251 8.19 13.75 -4.65
CA ASP A 251 7.49 15.05 -4.70
C ASP A 251 6.34 15.06 -3.68
N GLY A 252 5.64 13.93 -3.51
CA GLY A 252 4.56 13.79 -2.52
C GLY A 252 4.97 14.02 -1.06
N LEU A 253 6.28 14.02 -0.73
CA LEU A 253 6.78 14.28 0.63
C LEU A 253 6.83 15.77 1.00
N THR A 254 6.58 16.67 0.04
CA THR A 254 6.86 18.10 0.21
C THR A 254 5.89 18.95 -0.61
N PRO A 255 5.51 20.15 -0.12
CA PRO A 255 4.75 21.11 -0.92
C PRO A 255 5.63 21.84 -1.96
N VAL A 256 6.97 21.67 -1.90
CA VAL A 256 7.91 22.40 -2.76
C VAL A 256 8.02 21.73 -4.13
N PRO A 257 7.65 22.41 -5.23
CA PRO A 257 7.73 21.83 -6.56
C PRO A 257 9.15 21.38 -6.91
N PHE A 258 9.25 20.25 -7.62
CA PHE A 258 10.50 19.67 -8.12
C PHE A 258 11.51 19.19 -7.07
N LEU A 259 11.26 19.37 -5.78
CA LEU A 259 12.18 18.92 -4.75
C LEU A 259 12.30 17.38 -4.70
N GLY A 260 11.22 16.66 -5.02
CA GLY A 260 11.26 15.21 -5.14
C GLY A 260 12.09 14.72 -6.32
N LEU A 261 12.06 15.44 -7.45
CA LEU A 261 12.98 15.19 -8.56
C LEU A 261 14.44 15.38 -8.14
N ILE A 262 14.77 16.48 -7.47
CA ILE A 262 16.14 16.73 -6.97
C ILE A 262 16.56 15.61 -6.02
N LEU A 263 15.70 15.26 -5.06
CA LEU A 263 15.97 14.17 -4.11
C LEU A 263 16.17 12.85 -4.86
N PHE A 264 15.34 12.53 -5.86
CA PHE A 264 15.47 11.32 -6.65
C PHE A 264 16.83 11.25 -7.36
N LEU A 265 17.26 12.34 -8.00
CA LEU A 265 18.56 12.40 -8.65
C LEU A 265 19.71 12.25 -7.63
N CYS A 266 19.60 12.87 -6.46
CA CYS A 266 20.56 12.68 -5.37
C CYS A 266 20.62 11.21 -4.91
N LEU A 267 19.48 10.53 -4.81
CA LEU A 267 19.42 9.12 -4.43
C LEU A 267 20.02 8.21 -5.51
N VAL A 268 19.81 8.51 -6.79
CA VAL A 268 20.45 7.79 -7.90
C VAL A 268 21.96 7.94 -7.80
N VAL A 269 22.47 9.16 -7.70
CA VAL A 269 23.91 9.42 -7.54
C VAL A 269 24.47 8.72 -6.30
N TYR A 270 23.78 8.82 -5.17
CA TYR A 270 24.18 8.17 -3.92
C TYR A 270 24.22 6.65 -4.06
N ALA A 271 23.19 6.02 -4.65
CA ALA A 271 23.15 4.59 -4.89
C ALA A 271 24.22 4.12 -5.87
N THR A 272 24.54 4.90 -6.92
CA THR A 272 25.61 4.59 -7.86
C THR A 272 26.98 4.66 -7.20
N VAL A 273 27.26 5.74 -6.46
CA VAL A 273 28.57 5.97 -5.82
C VAL A 273 28.80 5.03 -4.64
N ARG A 274 27.77 4.83 -3.79
CA ARG A 274 27.86 3.98 -2.59
C ARG A 274 27.45 2.54 -2.83
N GLY A 275 26.97 2.20 -4.02
CA GLY A 275 26.43 0.87 -4.35
C GLY A 275 27.30 -0.30 -3.90
N PRO A 276 28.61 -0.34 -4.21
CA PRO A 276 29.50 -1.41 -3.75
C PRO A 276 29.56 -1.55 -2.23
N LEU A 277 29.56 -0.42 -1.51
CA LEU A 277 29.57 -0.39 -0.04
C LEU A 277 28.23 -0.87 0.53
N LEU A 278 27.12 -0.39 -0.04
CA LEU A 278 25.77 -0.78 0.34
C LEU A 278 25.52 -2.27 0.09
N TRP A 279 26.01 -2.81 -1.02
CA TRP A 279 25.93 -4.24 -1.32
C TRP A 279 26.67 -5.10 -0.28
N GLN A 280 27.78 -4.58 0.26
CA GLN A 280 28.53 -5.29 1.30
C GLN A 280 27.89 -5.17 2.68
N ARG A 281 27.42 -3.97 3.06
CA ARG A 281 27.01 -3.66 4.44
C ARG A 281 25.49 -3.73 4.67
N ALA A 282 24.70 -3.32 3.69
CA ALA A 282 23.26 -3.15 3.79
C ALA A 282 22.52 -3.60 2.50
N PRO A 283 22.67 -4.87 2.06
CA PRO A 283 22.05 -5.34 0.81
C PRO A 283 20.52 -5.20 0.79
N LEU A 284 19.86 -5.17 1.96
CA LEU A 284 18.43 -4.88 2.07
C LEU A 284 18.04 -3.54 1.43
N VAL A 285 18.91 -2.52 1.50
CA VAL A 285 18.61 -1.19 0.95
C VAL A 285 18.56 -1.25 -0.57
N LEU A 286 19.52 -1.94 -1.18
CA LEU A 286 19.55 -2.15 -2.63
C LEU A 286 18.45 -3.10 -3.09
N GLY A 287 18.10 -4.11 -2.30
CA GLY A 287 16.97 -4.99 -2.57
C GLY A 287 15.65 -4.22 -2.64
N LEU A 288 15.38 -3.35 -1.66
CA LEU A 288 14.16 -2.53 -1.63
C LEU A 288 14.16 -1.45 -2.72
N ALA A 289 15.30 -0.80 -3.00
CA ALA A 289 15.42 0.13 -4.12
C ALA A 289 15.18 -0.57 -5.47
N ALA A 290 15.71 -1.80 -5.65
CA ALA A 290 15.44 -2.62 -6.83
C ALA A 290 13.95 -2.99 -6.93
N SER A 291 13.29 -3.30 -5.81
CA SER A 291 11.84 -3.51 -5.77
C SER A 291 11.06 -2.27 -6.19
N ALA A 292 11.48 -1.06 -5.80
CA ALA A 292 10.83 0.18 -6.23
C ALA A 292 10.90 0.34 -7.76
N VAL A 293 12.07 0.10 -8.35
CA VAL A 293 12.28 0.15 -9.81
C VAL A 293 11.48 -0.94 -10.52
N ALA A 294 11.53 -2.17 -10.01
CA ALA A 294 10.78 -3.29 -10.58
C ALA A 294 9.26 -3.05 -10.52
N PHE A 295 8.76 -2.48 -9.41
CA PHE A 295 7.36 -2.10 -9.27
C PHE A 295 6.96 -1.03 -10.29
N ALA A 296 7.79 0.00 -10.45
CA ALA A 296 7.53 1.07 -11.39
C ALA A 296 7.50 0.56 -12.84
N LEU A 297 8.41 -0.34 -13.22
CA LEU A 297 8.47 -0.94 -14.56
C LEU A 297 7.32 -1.93 -14.81
N LEU A 298 6.99 -2.79 -13.86
CA LEU A 298 5.86 -3.72 -14.00
C LEU A 298 4.53 -2.98 -14.06
N THR A 299 4.38 -1.91 -13.28
CA THR A 299 3.20 -1.04 -13.36
C THR A 299 3.13 -0.36 -14.72
N ALA A 300 4.25 0.19 -15.21
CA ALA A 300 4.33 0.79 -16.55
C ALA A 300 3.96 -0.21 -17.67
N TYR A 301 4.37 -1.47 -17.54
CA TYR A 301 3.96 -2.53 -18.46
C TYR A 301 2.44 -2.76 -18.42
N SER A 302 1.86 -2.87 -17.22
CA SER A 302 0.42 -3.11 -17.03
C SER A 302 -0.48 -1.90 -17.32
N ARG A 303 0.11 -0.71 -17.47
CA ARG A 303 -0.56 0.57 -17.72
C ARG A 303 0.00 1.24 -18.97
N PHE A 304 0.50 0.46 -19.91
CA PHE A 304 1.22 0.98 -21.07
C PHE A 304 0.37 1.94 -21.93
N ASP A 305 -0.93 1.69 -22.02
CA ASP A 305 -1.87 2.52 -22.79
C ASP A 305 -2.32 3.79 -22.03
N PHE A 306 -1.94 3.95 -20.76
CA PHE A 306 -2.25 5.14 -19.97
C PHE A 306 -1.18 6.23 -20.15
N THR A 307 -1.57 7.47 -19.87
CA THR A 307 -0.63 8.60 -19.84
C THR A 307 0.31 8.52 -18.64
N THR A 308 1.46 9.16 -18.74
CA THR A 308 2.47 9.25 -17.66
C THR A 308 1.96 9.94 -16.40
N ASP A 309 0.86 10.68 -16.47
CA ASP A 309 0.27 11.37 -15.31
C ASP A 309 -0.27 10.35 -14.30
N THR A 310 -0.82 9.24 -14.79
CA THR A 310 -1.30 8.14 -13.96
C THR A 310 -0.19 7.43 -13.17
N ALA A 311 1.08 7.61 -13.57
CA ALA A 311 2.24 7.09 -12.83
C ALA A 311 2.33 7.68 -11.42
N THR A 312 1.72 8.84 -11.19
CA THR A 312 1.67 9.50 -9.88
C THR A 312 0.40 9.21 -9.07
N SER A 313 -0.38 8.20 -9.46
CA SER A 313 -1.53 7.74 -8.66
C SER A 313 -1.09 7.43 -7.23
N SER A 314 -1.91 7.85 -6.26
CA SER A 314 -1.59 7.80 -4.82
C SER A 314 -1.08 6.42 -4.38
N ARG A 315 -1.77 5.33 -4.75
CA ARG A 315 -1.35 3.95 -4.41
C ARG A 315 0.03 3.54 -4.95
N TYR A 316 0.46 4.08 -6.09
CA TYR A 316 1.76 3.76 -6.70
C TYR A 316 2.88 4.52 -6.01
N ILE A 317 2.68 5.82 -5.82
CA ILE A 317 3.69 6.68 -5.21
C ILE A 317 3.92 6.35 -3.73
N TYR A 318 2.90 5.89 -3.02
CA TYR A 318 3.07 5.32 -1.67
C TYR A 318 4.12 4.21 -1.67
N LEU A 319 4.00 3.23 -2.58
CA LEU A 319 4.83 2.05 -2.55
C LEU A 319 6.29 2.36 -2.92
N THR A 320 6.52 3.13 -3.98
CA THR A 320 7.87 3.56 -4.35
C THR A 320 8.54 4.36 -3.24
N THR A 321 7.78 5.24 -2.58
CA THR A 321 8.26 6.06 -1.46
C THR A 321 8.68 5.20 -0.28
N VAL A 322 7.83 4.26 0.17
CA VAL A 322 8.16 3.30 1.25
C VAL A 322 9.43 2.51 0.93
N LEU A 323 9.56 2.00 -0.29
CA LEU A 323 10.69 1.16 -0.71
C LEU A 323 12.01 1.94 -0.83
N LEU A 324 11.95 3.24 -1.13
CA LEU A 324 13.12 4.12 -1.19
C LEU A 324 13.53 4.72 0.16
N MET A 325 12.68 4.64 1.19
CA MET A 325 12.97 5.22 2.51
C MET A 325 14.30 4.77 3.14
N PRO A 326 14.72 3.49 3.08
CA PRO A 326 16.01 3.08 3.61
C PRO A 326 17.20 3.79 2.96
N LEU A 327 17.11 4.08 1.66
CA LEU A 327 18.15 4.82 0.94
C LEU A 327 18.17 6.30 1.36
N ILE A 328 16.99 6.91 1.52
CA ILE A 328 16.82 8.28 2.04
C ILE A 328 17.38 8.39 3.45
N GLY A 329 17.08 7.43 4.32
CA GLY A 329 17.57 7.44 5.70
C GLY A 329 19.08 7.33 5.82
N LEU A 330 19.73 6.56 4.95
CA LEU A 330 21.19 6.48 4.91
C LEU A 330 21.81 7.78 4.40
N LEU A 331 21.30 8.33 3.30
CA LEU A 331 21.75 9.62 2.79
C LEU A 331 21.60 10.71 3.86
N ALA A 332 20.43 10.81 4.50
CA ALA A 332 20.16 11.76 5.56
C ALA A 332 21.09 11.56 6.78
N THR A 333 21.38 10.31 7.14
CA THR A 333 22.30 9.99 8.25
C THR A 333 23.73 10.43 7.94
N GLU A 334 24.22 10.17 6.73
CA GLU A 334 25.56 10.59 6.32
C GLU A 334 25.67 12.11 6.25
N LEU A 335 24.66 12.81 5.73
CA LEU A 335 24.64 14.26 5.66
C LEU A 335 24.55 14.91 7.05
N ALA A 336 23.72 14.36 7.95
CA ALA A 336 23.61 14.83 9.33
C ALA A 336 24.94 14.73 10.09
N ALA A 337 25.78 13.74 9.76
CA ALA A 337 27.08 13.57 10.39
C ALA A 337 28.12 14.64 9.99
N LEU A 338 27.87 15.43 8.94
CA LEU A 338 28.81 16.46 8.48
C LEU A 338 28.90 17.65 9.44
N HIS A 339 27.76 18.12 9.94
CA HIS A 339 27.68 19.28 10.83
C HIS A 339 26.36 19.33 11.58
N ARG A 340 26.36 19.78 12.83
CA ARG A 340 25.16 19.88 13.68
C ARG A 340 24.05 20.74 13.06
N GLY A 341 24.42 21.79 12.33
CA GLY A 341 23.45 22.62 11.60
C GLY A 341 22.71 21.85 10.50
N VAL A 342 23.40 20.94 9.80
CA VAL A 342 22.80 20.08 8.76
C VAL A 342 21.90 19.03 9.39
N GLU A 343 22.32 18.43 10.50
CA GLU A 343 21.47 17.52 11.29
C GLU A 343 20.16 18.20 11.71
N LEU A 344 20.24 19.40 12.29
CA LEU A 344 19.04 20.16 12.69
C LEU A 344 18.14 20.51 11.49
N ALA A 345 18.73 20.88 10.35
CA ALA A 345 17.97 21.17 9.14
C ALA A 345 17.24 19.94 8.60
N ILE A 346 17.90 18.77 8.60
CA ILE A 346 17.29 17.49 8.19
C ILE A 346 16.16 17.11 9.15
N VAL A 347 16.38 17.20 10.46
CA VAL A 347 15.34 16.90 11.47
C VAL A 347 14.14 17.83 11.30
N ALA A 348 14.38 19.14 11.09
CA ALA A 348 13.33 20.10 10.83
C ALA A 348 12.57 19.80 9.53
N ALA A 349 13.28 19.49 8.44
CA ALA A 349 12.67 19.13 7.16
C ALA A 349 11.79 17.89 7.27
N LEU A 350 12.25 16.82 7.95
CA LEU A 350 11.45 15.62 8.17
C LEU A 350 10.23 15.87 9.07
N GLY A 351 10.36 16.73 10.08
CA GLY A 351 9.24 17.19 10.89
C GLY A 351 8.19 17.93 10.05
N LEU A 352 8.62 18.85 9.19
CA LEU A 352 7.75 19.58 8.27
C LEU A 352 7.07 18.66 7.26
N THR A 353 7.80 17.71 6.67
CA THR A 353 7.24 16.67 5.79
C THR A 353 6.14 15.87 6.50
N THR A 354 6.33 15.54 7.77
CA THR A 354 5.33 14.80 8.56
C THR A 354 4.06 15.63 8.78
N VAL A 355 4.20 16.91 9.14
CA VAL A 355 3.07 17.83 9.33
C VAL A 355 2.33 18.06 8.01
N TYR A 356 3.06 18.29 6.93
CA TYR A 356 2.50 18.44 5.58
C TYR A 356 1.72 17.19 5.17
N GLY A 357 2.31 16.00 5.33
CA GLY A 357 1.64 14.75 5.03
C GLY A 357 0.35 14.57 5.82
N GLY A 358 0.37 14.86 7.13
CA GLY A 358 -0.82 14.79 7.99
C GLY A 358 -1.92 15.77 7.56
N HIS A 359 -1.55 16.97 7.08
CA HIS A 359 -2.49 17.94 6.53
C HIS A 359 -3.11 17.48 5.21
N VAL A 360 -2.28 17.00 4.27
CA VAL A 360 -2.76 16.46 2.98
C VAL A 360 -3.69 15.27 3.23
N LEU A 361 -3.35 14.39 4.17
CA LEU A 361 -4.18 13.23 4.52
C LEU A 361 -5.58 13.65 5.03
N LEU A 362 -5.66 14.73 5.82
CA LEU A 362 -6.94 15.26 6.28
C LEU A 362 -7.76 15.83 5.12
N GLN A 363 -7.13 16.59 4.23
CA GLN A 363 -7.80 17.15 3.05
C GLN A 363 -8.33 16.07 2.11
N THR A 364 -7.51 15.06 1.81
CA THR A 364 -7.93 13.95 0.94
C THR A 364 -8.99 13.08 1.60
N GLY A 365 -8.91 12.84 2.91
CA GLY A 365 -9.95 12.14 3.66
C GLY A 365 -11.30 12.85 3.64
N GLN A 366 -11.32 14.17 3.81
CA GLN A 366 -12.55 14.97 3.72
C GLN A 366 -13.14 14.98 2.31
N ALA A 367 -12.29 15.14 1.29
CA ALA A 367 -12.74 15.10 -0.11
C ALA A 367 -13.33 13.73 -0.48
N GLN A 368 -12.67 12.66 -0.06
CA GLN A 368 -13.11 11.29 -0.29
C GLN A 368 -14.42 10.98 0.44
N ALA A 369 -14.53 11.37 1.71
CA ALA A 369 -15.75 11.23 2.50
C ALA A 369 -16.96 11.93 1.82
N GLY A 370 -16.76 13.10 1.22
CA GLY A 370 -17.83 13.79 0.47
C GLY A 370 -18.40 12.96 -0.68
N ILE A 371 -17.53 12.28 -1.45
CA ILE A 371 -17.92 11.39 -2.56
C ILE A 371 -18.65 10.15 -2.01
N GLU A 372 -18.12 9.56 -0.95
CA GLU A 372 -18.66 8.35 -0.33
C GLU A 372 -20.03 8.60 0.33
N GLN A 373 -20.24 9.76 0.96
CA GLN A 373 -21.53 10.15 1.55
C GLN A 373 -22.57 10.55 0.49
N ASP A 374 -22.17 10.98 -0.70
CA ASP A 374 -23.10 11.14 -1.82
C ASP A 374 -23.52 9.78 -2.40
N THR A 375 -22.54 8.88 -2.60
CA THR A 375 -22.78 7.49 -3.03
C THR A 375 -23.67 6.75 -2.03
N ARG A 376 -23.43 6.94 -0.72
CA ARG A 376 -24.29 6.52 0.40
C ARG A 376 -25.74 6.87 0.14
N ALA A 377 -26.02 8.16 -0.03
CA ALA A 377 -27.37 8.67 -0.10
C ALA A 377 -28.12 8.08 -1.30
N LYS A 378 -27.46 7.97 -2.45
CA LYS A 378 -28.03 7.34 -3.66
C LYS A 378 -28.37 5.87 -3.44
N ILE A 379 -27.44 5.09 -2.87
CA ILE A 379 -27.67 3.66 -2.60
C ILE A 379 -28.85 3.46 -1.65
N TYR A 380 -28.91 4.24 -0.57
CA TYR A 380 -29.97 4.10 0.42
C TYR A 380 -31.33 4.56 -0.11
N ALA A 381 -31.39 5.61 -0.93
CA ALA A 381 -32.61 6.00 -1.61
C ALA A 381 -33.17 4.87 -2.50
N VAL A 382 -32.30 4.12 -3.18
CA VAL A 382 -32.73 2.96 -3.97
C VAL A 382 -33.19 1.80 -3.09
N VAL A 383 -32.55 1.58 -1.94
CA VAL A 383 -32.99 0.56 -0.97
C VAL A 383 -34.40 0.87 -0.42
N ASP A 384 -34.73 2.14 -0.18
CA ASP A 384 -36.07 2.56 0.21
C ASP A 384 -37.10 2.29 -0.87
N GLU A 385 -36.77 2.62 -2.12
CA GLU A 385 -37.63 2.39 -3.27
C GLU A 385 -37.89 0.89 -3.51
N LEU A 386 -36.92 0.02 -3.22
CA LEU A 386 -37.09 -1.45 -3.33
C LEU A 386 -38.19 -2.02 -2.41
N ALA A 387 -38.55 -1.33 -1.33
CA ALA A 387 -39.63 -1.75 -0.44
C ALA A 387 -41.02 -1.47 -1.03
N VAL A 388 -41.12 -0.54 -1.98
CA VAL A 388 -42.39 0.02 -2.47
C VAL A 388 -42.61 -0.25 -3.96
N HIS A 389 -41.54 -0.29 -4.75
CA HIS A 389 -41.58 -0.38 -6.21
C HIS A 389 -40.68 -1.50 -6.74
N ASP A 390 -41.05 -2.04 -7.90
CA ASP A 390 -40.15 -2.93 -8.65
C ASP A 390 -39.18 -2.08 -9.49
N VAL A 391 -37.95 -2.00 -9.01
CA VAL A 391 -36.84 -1.29 -9.66
C VAL A 391 -36.08 -2.28 -10.54
N ASP A 392 -35.69 -1.84 -11.75
CA ASP A 392 -34.87 -2.63 -12.67
C ASP A 392 -33.58 -3.12 -11.98
N ILE A 393 -33.47 -4.45 -11.84
CA ILE A 393 -32.35 -5.12 -11.17
C ILE A 393 -31.00 -4.87 -11.84
N SER A 394 -30.99 -4.51 -13.12
CA SER A 394 -29.76 -4.24 -13.88
C SER A 394 -29.26 -2.80 -13.73
N SER A 395 -30.10 -1.91 -13.19
CA SER A 395 -29.74 -0.50 -12.96
C SER A 395 -28.65 -0.37 -11.89
N ARG A 396 -27.91 0.74 -11.96
CA ARG A 396 -26.77 1.03 -11.07
C ARG A 396 -27.04 2.34 -10.32
N PRO A 397 -27.14 2.32 -8.98
CA PRO A 397 -27.44 3.51 -8.18
C PRO A 397 -26.41 4.63 -8.35
N ASP A 398 -25.13 4.27 -8.39
CA ASP A 398 -24.04 5.21 -8.68
C ASP A 398 -23.05 4.57 -9.66
N PRO A 399 -23.23 4.77 -10.98
CA PRO A 399 -22.37 4.14 -11.99
C PRO A 399 -20.96 4.73 -12.04
N VAL A 400 -20.69 5.84 -11.33
CA VAL A 400 -19.37 6.49 -11.32
C VAL A 400 -18.51 5.95 -10.18
N TYR A 401 -19.07 5.88 -8.98
CA TYR A 401 -18.33 5.55 -7.76
C TYR A 401 -18.71 4.19 -7.13
N ALA A 402 -19.75 3.54 -7.64
CA ALA A 402 -20.08 2.14 -7.40
C ALA A 402 -20.39 1.42 -8.73
N PRO A 403 -19.49 1.49 -9.73
CA PRO A 403 -19.79 1.12 -11.11
C PRO A 403 -20.20 -0.34 -11.31
N SER A 404 -19.81 -1.21 -10.39
CA SER A 404 -20.11 -2.63 -10.47
C SER A 404 -21.37 -3.01 -9.69
N LEU A 405 -21.87 -2.15 -8.80
CA LEU A 405 -23.01 -2.45 -7.92
C LEU A 405 -24.34 -2.27 -8.65
N THR A 406 -25.11 -3.34 -8.75
CA THR A 406 -26.45 -3.33 -9.35
C THR A 406 -27.55 -3.30 -8.30
N VAL A 407 -28.76 -2.94 -8.69
CA VAL A 407 -29.95 -3.04 -7.83
C VAL A 407 -30.25 -4.48 -7.45
N GLY A 408 -29.99 -5.45 -8.34
CA GLY A 408 -30.07 -6.87 -8.02
C GLY A 408 -29.12 -7.28 -6.88
N ASP A 409 -27.89 -6.77 -6.90
CA ASP A 409 -26.92 -7.01 -5.82
C ASP A 409 -27.40 -6.38 -4.50
N LEU A 410 -27.93 -5.16 -4.54
CA LEU A 410 -28.49 -4.51 -3.35
C LEU A 410 -29.65 -5.31 -2.76
N ARG A 411 -30.58 -5.78 -3.60
CA ARG A 411 -31.70 -6.64 -3.18
C ARG A 411 -31.19 -7.90 -2.47
N ALA A 412 -30.13 -8.51 -2.99
CA ALA A 412 -29.51 -9.68 -2.37
C ALA A 412 -28.85 -9.35 -1.01
N LEU A 413 -28.15 -8.22 -0.92
CA LEU A 413 -27.53 -7.75 0.34
C LEU A 413 -28.57 -7.43 1.43
N VAL A 414 -29.69 -6.83 1.04
CA VAL A 414 -30.81 -6.55 1.96
C VAL A 414 -31.47 -7.85 2.41
N ALA A 415 -31.74 -8.78 1.49
CA ALA A 415 -32.32 -10.07 1.82
C ALA A 415 -31.44 -10.90 2.77
N ALA A 416 -30.11 -10.77 2.66
CA ALA A 416 -29.14 -11.40 3.56
C ALA A 416 -28.95 -10.66 4.89
N GLY A 417 -29.59 -9.50 5.09
CA GLY A 417 -29.43 -8.67 6.28
C GLY A 417 -28.07 -7.96 6.39
N ALA A 418 -27.24 -8.00 5.33
CA ALA A 418 -25.94 -7.32 5.30
C ALA A 418 -26.09 -5.80 5.20
N LEU A 419 -27.20 -5.33 4.61
CA LEU A 419 -27.60 -3.94 4.51
C LEU A 419 -29.03 -3.81 5.05
N THR A 420 -29.26 -3.10 6.13
CA THR A 420 -30.59 -3.02 6.77
C THR A 420 -31.20 -1.63 6.61
N ALA A 421 -32.51 -1.56 6.39
CA ALA A 421 -33.25 -0.31 6.39
C ALA A 421 -33.06 0.48 7.71
N ASP A 422 -32.97 -0.15 8.88
CA ASP A 422 -32.75 0.59 10.15
C ASP A 422 -31.43 1.38 10.22
N GLN A 423 -30.48 1.12 9.30
CA GLN A 423 -29.25 1.92 9.14
C GLN A 423 -29.46 3.22 8.33
N LEU A 424 -30.67 3.44 7.78
CA LEU A 424 -31.12 4.63 7.03
C LEU A 424 -31.19 5.90 7.89
N HIS A 425 -31.56 5.74 9.17
CA HIS A 425 -31.82 6.86 10.07
C HIS A 425 -31.23 6.53 11.45
N PRO A 426 -30.04 7.06 11.81
CA PRO A 426 -29.73 7.14 13.23
C PRO A 426 -30.86 7.96 13.85
N SER A 427 -31.67 7.33 14.71
CA SER A 427 -32.73 8.02 15.43
C SER A 427 -32.13 9.33 15.97
N PRO A 428 -32.78 10.49 15.78
CA PRO A 428 -32.28 11.72 16.35
C PRO A 428 -32.12 11.45 17.84
N THR A 429 -30.88 11.46 18.31
CA THR A 429 -30.58 11.37 19.73
C THR A 429 -31.47 12.41 20.40
N ASN A 430 -32.36 11.95 21.28
CA ASN A 430 -33.21 12.80 22.10
C ASN A 430 -32.32 13.71 22.96
N GLY A 431 -31.82 14.79 22.36
CA GLY A 431 -31.03 15.83 22.98
C GLY A 431 -31.97 16.83 23.64
N GLY A 432 -32.37 16.51 24.86
CA GLY A 432 -32.58 17.50 25.92
C GLY A 432 -33.67 18.54 25.73
N GLN A 433 -34.92 18.17 26.03
CA GLN A 433 -35.64 18.96 27.03
C GLN A 433 -35.21 18.44 28.41
N LYS A 434 -34.29 19.15 29.04
CA LYS A 434 -34.25 19.46 30.48
C LYS A 434 -33.03 20.32 30.79
#